data_AF-A0A959MEG2-F1
#
_entry.id   AF-A0A959MEG2-F1
#
_cell.length_a   1.000
_cell.length_b   1.000
_cell.length_c   1.000
_cell.angle_alpha   90.00
_cell.angle_beta   90.00
_cell.angle_gamma   90.00
#
_symmetry.space_group_name_H-M   'P 1'
#
loop_
_entity.id
_entity.type
_entity.pdbx_description
1 polymer ?
#
loop_
_entity_poly.entity_id
_entity_poly.type
_entity_poly.pdbx_seq_one_letter_code
_entity_poly.pdbx_strand_id
1 'polypeptide(L)'
;MQHPIVLQTRLLVSLLLLSSFIAGCLDSGGDRPGQDRGEAHRQLADNRECSPSLRSLSTRERAAILRERFERAIACSEEERVQSEYEFFCAFPSSFSEMNELYGFSDEEGPKILYDGGGKQIELFKRLGSVPPEEYYQKYVDISIGGVWEADNIQGAFGFGERLTSDTKNACLYLSMRSDEEIVSLFHFLFDGPHPDDKDALAEFETLHKIVAAESERLGKLMESAYAMLLAESDGHGG
;
A
#
# COMPACT_ATOMS: atom_id res chain seq x y z
N MET A 1 -28.56 47.30 21.34
CA MET A 1 -28.69 45.82 21.37
C MET A 1 -28.91 45.35 19.95
N GLN A 2 -27.90 44.75 19.31
CA GLN A 2 -28.00 44.01 18.05
C GLN A 2 -26.63 43.37 17.79
N HIS A 3 -26.57 42.04 17.77
CA HIS A 3 -25.42 41.26 17.28
C HIS A 3 -25.94 40.36 16.15
N PRO A 4 -25.23 40.24 15.01
CA PRO A 4 -25.62 39.32 13.95
C PRO A 4 -24.94 37.95 14.11
N ILE A 5 -25.76 36.93 13.87
CA ILE A 5 -25.41 35.52 13.71
C ILE A 5 -24.98 35.32 12.25
N VAL A 6 -23.70 35.02 11.99
CA VAL A 6 -23.25 34.48 10.70
C VAL A 6 -22.04 33.58 10.93
N LEU A 7 -22.24 32.28 11.15
CA LEU A 7 -21.17 31.27 11.04
C LEU A 7 -21.71 29.83 11.08
N GLN A 8 -22.62 29.46 10.18
CA GLN A 8 -22.97 28.03 9.95
C GLN A 8 -23.51 27.81 8.53
N THR A 9 -22.66 27.97 7.50
CA THR A 9 -23.09 27.66 6.12
C THR A 9 -22.02 26.99 5.26
N ARG A 10 -20.80 26.78 5.77
CA ARG A 10 -19.71 26.16 4.98
C ARG A 10 -19.53 24.65 5.16
N LEU A 11 -20.15 24.03 6.17
CA LEU A 11 -19.99 22.58 6.40
C LEU A 11 -21.04 21.70 5.68
N LEU A 12 -22.17 22.27 5.26
CA LEU A 12 -23.28 21.49 4.67
C LEU A 12 -23.16 21.27 3.16
N VAL A 13 -22.31 22.02 2.46
CA VAL A 13 -22.14 21.89 1.00
C VAL A 13 -21.23 20.70 0.64
N SER A 14 -20.29 20.31 1.50
CA SER A 14 -19.43 19.14 1.26
C SER A 14 -20.14 17.79 1.42
N LEU A 15 -21.17 17.70 2.27
CA LEU A 15 -21.90 16.44 2.47
C LEU A 15 -22.88 16.10 1.33
N LEU A 16 -23.42 17.10 0.64
CA LEU A 16 -24.39 16.88 -0.44
C LEU A 16 -23.74 16.46 -1.77
N LEU A 17 -22.47 16.82 -2.00
CA LEU A 17 -21.74 16.42 -3.21
C LEU A 17 -21.32 14.94 -3.20
N LEU A 18 -21.14 14.31 -2.03
CA LEU A 18 -20.89 12.87 -1.94
C LEU A 18 -22.11 12.04 -2.39
N SER A 19 -23.33 12.49 -2.11
CA SER A 19 -24.54 11.73 -2.46
C SER A 19 -24.86 11.72 -3.96
N SER A 20 -24.40 12.72 -4.72
CA SER A 20 -24.72 12.84 -6.15
C SER A 20 -23.74 12.10 -7.07
N PHE A 21 -22.54 11.76 -6.59
CA PHE A 21 -21.54 11.03 -7.40
C PHE A 21 -21.67 9.50 -7.26
N ILE A 22 -22.07 8.99 -6.08
CA ILE A 22 -22.28 7.55 -5.87
C ILE A 22 -23.43 7.00 -6.75
N ALA A 23 -24.37 7.86 -7.16
CA ALA A 23 -25.48 7.46 -8.03
C ALA A 23 -25.07 7.07 -9.47
N GLY A 24 -23.87 7.43 -9.92
CA GLY A 24 -23.38 7.07 -11.27
C GLY A 24 -22.83 5.65 -11.39
N CYS A 25 -22.45 5.01 -10.28
CA CYS A 25 -21.71 3.74 -10.30
C CYS A 25 -22.58 2.49 -10.10
N LEU A 26 -23.90 2.64 -9.88
CA LEU A 26 -24.80 1.53 -9.53
C LEU A 26 -25.54 0.89 -10.71
N ASP A 27 -25.24 1.24 -11.96
CA ASP A 27 -25.98 0.70 -13.09
C ASP A 27 -25.08 0.35 -14.28
N SER A 28 -24.64 -0.92 -14.36
CA SER A 28 -24.57 -1.71 -15.62
C SER A 28 -23.91 -3.08 -15.41
N GLY A 29 -24.74 -4.09 -15.12
CA GLY A 29 -24.37 -5.49 -15.28
C GLY A 29 -24.39 -5.86 -16.77
N GLY A 30 -23.22 -6.11 -17.35
CA GLY A 30 -23.10 -6.55 -18.74
C GLY A 30 -21.81 -7.33 -18.97
N ASP A 31 -21.88 -8.65 -18.86
CA ASP A 31 -20.81 -9.58 -19.25
C ASP A 31 -20.44 -9.39 -20.73
N ARG A 32 -19.19 -8.97 -21.00
CA ARG A 32 -18.58 -9.07 -22.33
C ARG A 32 -17.19 -9.72 -22.23
N PRO A 33 -16.89 -10.74 -23.05
CA PRO A 33 -15.62 -11.44 -23.00
C PRO A 33 -14.55 -10.78 -23.89
N GLY A 34 -13.35 -10.59 -23.32
CA GLY A 34 -12.09 -10.92 -23.98
C GLY A 34 -11.57 -10.00 -25.09
N GLN A 35 -11.57 -8.68 -24.90
CA GLN A 35 -10.85 -7.76 -25.78
C GLN A 35 -9.67 -7.13 -25.04
N ASP A 36 -8.51 -7.13 -25.71
CA ASP A 36 -7.17 -6.75 -25.24
C ASP A 36 -7.16 -5.45 -24.42
N ARG A 37 -7.12 -5.59 -23.09
CA ARG A 37 -7.25 -4.49 -22.11
C ARG A 37 -5.98 -3.63 -21.97
N GLY A 38 -4.86 -4.02 -22.59
CA GLY A 38 -3.54 -3.47 -22.28
C GLY A 38 -3.24 -2.10 -22.90
N GLU A 39 -3.70 -1.81 -24.11
CA GLU A 39 -3.24 -0.62 -24.86
C GLU A 39 -4.08 0.65 -24.63
N ALA A 40 -5.41 0.54 -24.58
CA ALA A 40 -6.28 1.71 -24.44
C ALA A 40 -6.22 2.35 -23.04
N HIS A 41 -5.97 1.55 -22.00
CA HIS A 41 -5.84 2.06 -20.63
C HIS A 41 -4.49 2.74 -20.35
N ARG A 42 -3.44 2.41 -21.11
CA ARG A 42 -2.10 3.00 -20.94
C ARG A 42 -2.06 4.49 -21.25
N GLN A 43 -2.80 4.95 -22.28
CA GLN A 43 -2.76 6.35 -22.72
C GLN A 43 -3.46 7.34 -21.76
N LEU A 44 -4.35 6.87 -20.88
CA LEU A 44 -5.04 7.75 -19.92
C LEU A 44 -4.23 8.00 -18.63
N ALA A 45 -3.26 7.15 -18.32
CA ALA A 45 -2.40 7.27 -17.13
C ALA A 45 -1.21 8.22 -17.34
N ASP A 46 -0.75 8.40 -18.58
CA ASP A 46 0.54 9.01 -18.94
C ASP A 46 0.72 10.52 -18.62
N ASN A 47 -0.27 11.18 -18.01
CA ASN A 47 -0.22 12.62 -17.67
C ASN A 47 -0.74 12.94 -16.25
N ARG A 48 -0.83 11.94 -15.37
CA ARG A 48 -1.37 12.14 -14.02
C ARG A 48 -0.22 12.12 -13.03
N GLU A 49 -0.03 13.24 -12.33
CA GLU A 49 0.84 13.27 -11.16
C GLU A 49 -0.04 13.22 -9.91
N CYS A 50 0.37 12.42 -8.92
CA CYS A 50 -0.25 12.47 -7.61
C CYS A 50 -0.08 13.87 -7.00
N SER A 51 -1.19 14.51 -6.60
CA SER A 51 -1.15 15.86 -6.04
C SER A 51 -0.32 15.91 -4.75
N PRO A 52 0.76 16.72 -4.68
CA PRO A 52 1.58 16.87 -3.48
C PRO A 52 0.81 17.40 -2.25
N SER A 53 -0.38 17.98 -2.49
CA SER A 53 -1.19 18.63 -1.45
C SER A 53 -1.66 17.70 -0.33
N LEU A 54 -1.75 16.39 -0.57
CA LEU A 54 -2.27 15.43 0.43
C LEU A 54 -1.39 15.32 1.68
N ARG A 55 -0.07 15.52 1.54
CA ARG A 55 0.88 15.45 2.67
C ARG A 55 0.76 16.62 3.65
N SER A 56 0.15 17.73 3.22
CA SER A 56 -0.08 18.91 4.07
C SER A 56 -1.34 18.83 4.92
N LEU A 57 -2.18 17.81 4.68
CA LEU A 57 -3.43 17.59 5.38
C LEU A 57 -3.19 16.89 6.72
N SER A 58 -4.12 17.07 7.65
CA SER A 58 -4.10 16.31 8.90
C SER A 58 -4.32 14.81 8.66
N THR A 59 -3.88 13.97 9.59
CA THR A 59 -4.10 12.51 9.57
C THR A 59 -5.56 12.14 9.34
N ARG A 60 -6.49 12.87 9.98
CA ARG A 60 -7.94 12.65 9.84
C ARG A 60 -8.44 12.96 8.44
N GLU A 61 -7.97 14.05 7.83
CA GLU A 61 -8.33 14.42 6.46
C GLU A 61 -7.76 13.42 5.45
N ARG A 62 -6.49 13.01 5.61
CA ARG A 62 -5.87 11.95 4.80
C ARG A 62 -6.65 10.65 4.88
N ALA A 63 -7.02 10.22 6.09
CA ALA A 63 -7.83 9.02 6.30
C ALA A 63 -9.21 9.12 5.64
N ALA A 64 -9.87 10.28 5.71
CA ALA A 64 -11.17 10.49 5.07
C ALA A 64 -11.08 10.41 3.54
N ILE A 65 -10.09 11.08 2.94
CA ILE A 65 -9.85 11.04 1.49
C ILE A 65 -9.52 9.61 1.05
N LEU A 66 -8.64 8.91 1.79
CA LEU A 66 -8.26 7.55 1.44
C LEU A 66 -9.46 6.58 1.46
N ARG A 67 -10.34 6.70 2.45
CA ARG A 67 -11.62 5.95 2.49
C ARG A 67 -12.50 6.26 1.30
N GLU A 68 -12.72 7.54 1.00
CA GLU A 68 -13.52 7.98 -0.16
C GLU A 68 -12.98 7.39 -1.47
N ARG A 69 -11.65 7.48 -1.71
CA ARG A 69 -11.03 6.94 -2.92
C ARG A 69 -11.09 5.42 -2.98
N PHE A 70 -10.90 4.74 -1.86
CA PHE A 70 -11.06 3.30 -1.76
C PHE A 70 -12.48 2.86 -2.13
N GLU A 71 -13.49 3.49 -1.53
CA GLU A 71 -14.91 3.19 -1.79
C GLU A 71 -15.26 3.40 -3.26
N ARG A 72 -14.78 4.50 -3.86
CA ARG A 72 -14.94 4.77 -5.28
C ARG A 72 -14.27 3.71 -6.15
N ALA A 73 -13.03 3.34 -5.83
CA ALA A 73 -12.27 2.34 -6.59
C ALA A 73 -12.96 0.97 -6.63
N ILE A 74 -13.62 0.55 -5.53
CA ILE A 74 -14.34 -0.73 -5.48
C ILE A 74 -15.77 -0.66 -6.02
N ALA A 75 -16.37 0.52 -6.12
CA ALA A 75 -17.75 0.70 -6.57
C ALA A 75 -17.86 1.00 -8.08
N CYS A 76 -16.82 1.56 -8.71
CA CYS A 76 -16.87 2.02 -10.10
C CYS A 76 -17.02 0.90 -11.14
N SER A 77 -17.64 1.27 -12.26
CA SER A 77 -17.67 0.48 -13.50
C SER A 77 -16.25 0.26 -14.05
N GLU A 78 -16.09 -0.69 -14.96
CA GLU A 78 -14.77 -1.00 -15.53
C GLU A 78 -14.11 0.21 -16.24
N GLU A 79 -14.91 1.08 -16.86
CA GLU A 79 -14.44 2.29 -17.55
C GLU A 79 -13.87 3.33 -16.57
N GLU A 80 -14.47 3.48 -15.39
CA GLU A 80 -14.05 4.45 -14.36
C GLU A 80 -13.05 3.86 -13.34
N ARG A 81 -12.91 2.53 -13.31
CA ARG A 81 -12.10 1.82 -12.33
C ARG A 81 -10.64 2.25 -12.38
N VAL A 82 -10.06 2.36 -13.58
CA VAL A 82 -8.65 2.77 -13.75
C VAL A 82 -8.38 4.15 -13.16
N GLN A 83 -9.28 5.11 -13.35
CA GLN A 83 -9.15 6.43 -12.74
C GLN A 83 -9.27 6.38 -11.22
N SER A 84 -10.24 5.62 -10.72
CA SER A 84 -10.53 5.56 -9.28
C SER A 84 -9.45 4.80 -8.51
N GLU A 85 -8.92 3.72 -9.08
CA GLU A 85 -7.75 2.99 -8.57
C GLU A 85 -6.50 3.86 -8.54
N TYR A 86 -6.26 4.67 -9.59
CA TYR A 86 -5.13 5.60 -9.61
C TYR A 86 -5.29 6.72 -8.55
N GLU A 87 -6.50 7.26 -8.36
CA GLU A 87 -6.76 8.22 -7.28
C GLU A 87 -6.57 7.60 -5.89
N PHE A 88 -7.00 6.36 -5.70
CA PHE A 88 -6.74 5.58 -4.48
C PHE A 88 -5.23 5.40 -4.27
N PHE A 89 -4.50 4.97 -5.31
CA PHE A 89 -3.05 4.85 -5.28
C PHE A 89 -2.38 6.14 -4.85
N CYS A 90 -2.80 7.29 -5.40
CA CYS A 90 -2.25 8.59 -5.02
C CYS A 90 -2.55 8.99 -3.57
N ALA A 91 -3.71 8.62 -3.05
CA ALA A 91 -4.08 8.87 -1.65
C ALA A 91 -3.45 7.87 -0.67
N PHE A 92 -3.04 6.68 -1.15
CA PHE A 92 -2.43 5.65 -0.33
C PHE A 92 -1.06 6.13 0.20
N PRO A 93 -0.67 5.73 1.43
CA PRO A 93 0.59 6.13 2.04
C PRO A 93 1.80 5.92 1.13
N SER A 94 2.81 6.76 1.34
CA SER A 94 4.03 6.80 0.53
C SER A 94 5.31 6.57 1.33
N SER A 95 5.19 6.23 2.62
CA SER A 95 6.29 5.78 3.46
C SER A 95 5.76 4.89 4.59
N PHE A 96 6.65 4.13 5.24
CA PHE A 96 6.29 3.35 6.41
C PHE A 96 5.72 4.21 7.54
N SER A 97 6.30 5.38 7.79
CA SER A 97 5.79 6.30 8.83
C SER A 97 4.34 6.72 8.56
N GLU A 98 3.98 6.96 7.30
CA GLU A 98 2.59 7.26 6.92
C GLU A 98 1.67 6.05 7.05
N MET A 99 2.18 4.84 6.78
CA MET A 99 1.45 3.59 7.00
C MET A 99 1.14 3.42 8.50
N ASN A 100 2.15 3.51 9.36
CA ASN A 100 1.98 3.37 10.80
C ASN A 100 1.04 4.44 11.36
N GLU A 101 1.20 5.71 10.96
CA GLU A 101 0.33 6.81 11.40
C GLU A 101 -1.17 6.56 11.13
N LEU A 102 -1.49 5.89 10.03
CA LEU A 102 -2.87 5.64 9.62
C LEU A 102 -3.40 4.28 10.09
N TYR A 103 -2.59 3.22 10.01
CA TYR A 103 -3.00 1.82 10.15
C TYR A 103 -2.45 1.10 11.38
N GLY A 104 -1.41 1.64 12.02
CA GLY A 104 -0.71 0.98 13.11
C GLY A 104 -1.43 1.03 14.44
N PHE A 105 -0.70 0.63 15.48
CA PHE A 105 -1.16 0.61 16.85
C PHE A 105 -0.12 1.26 17.77
N SER A 106 -0.58 1.97 18.79
CA SER A 106 0.29 2.53 19.83
C SER A 106 -0.19 2.09 21.19
N ASP A 107 0.73 1.70 22.08
CA ASP A 107 0.38 1.38 23.47
C ASP A 107 -0.24 2.58 24.22
N GLU A 108 0.11 3.80 23.83
CA GLU A 108 -0.36 5.04 24.46
C GLU A 108 -1.70 5.51 23.87
N GLU A 109 -1.82 5.50 22.54
CA GLU A 109 -2.97 6.07 21.82
C GLU A 109 -3.99 5.01 21.37
N GLY A 110 -3.63 3.73 21.43
CA GLY A 110 -4.39 2.61 20.91
C GLY A 110 -4.35 2.52 19.38
N PRO A 111 -5.39 1.93 18.76
CA PRO A 111 -5.45 1.73 17.32
C PRO A 111 -5.57 3.07 16.56
N LYS A 112 -4.86 3.20 15.44
CA LYS A 112 -4.92 4.39 14.58
C LYS A 112 -6.21 4.46 13.78
N ILE A 113 -6.46 5.61 13.12
CA ILE A 113 -7.75 5.96 12.52
C ILE A 113 -8.26 4.91 11.51
N LEU A 114 -7.37 4.26 10.77
CA LEU A 114 -7.68 3.23 9.77
C LEU A 114 -7.31 1.81 10.23
N TYR A 115 -6.96 1.61 11.49
CA TYR A 115 -6.65 0.28 12.04
C TYR A 115 -7.81 -0.70 11.78
N ASP A 116 -9.03 -0.33 12.15
CA ASP A 116 -10.21 -1.14 11.85
C ASP A 116 -10.57 -1.05 10.36
N GLY A 117 -10.41 -2.16 9.64
CA GLY A 117 -10.76 -2.28 8.22
C GLY A 117 -9.67 -1.88 7.24
N GLY A 118 -8.48 -1.48 7.73
CA GLY A 118 -7.33 -1.13 6.90
C GLY A 118 -6.88 -2.25 5.96
N GLY A 119 -6.98 -3.50 6.39
CA GLY A 119 -6.62 -4.68 5.60
C GLY A 119 -7.25 -4.70 4.20
N LYS A 120 -8.50 -4.25 4.02
CA LYS A 120 -9.12 -4.21 2.68
C LYS A 120 -8.48 -3.19 1.74
N GLN A 121 -7.99 -2.08 2.29
CA GLN A 121 -7.30 -1.04 1.53
C GLN A 121 -5.91 -1.52 1.13
N ILE A 122 -5.18 -2.14 2.06
CA ILE A 122 -3.89 -2.78 1.79
C ILE A 122 -4.06 -3.87 0.72
N GLU A 123 -5.09 -4.71 0.83
CA GLU A 123 -5.41 -5.73 -0.17
C GLU A 123 -5.79 -5.16 -1.55
N LEU A 124 -6.40 -3.98 -1.63
CA LEU A 124 -6.60 -3.29 -2.91
C LEU A 124 -5.25 -2.82 -3.46
N PHE A 125 -4.43 -2.15 -2.64
CA PHE A 125 -3.11 -1.66 -3.02
C PHE A 125 -2.23 -2.79 -3.56
N LYS A 126 -2.20 -3.93 -2.88
CA LYS A 126 -1.46 -5.14 -3.30
C LYS A 126 -1.81 -5.62 -4.70
N ARG A 127 -3.01 -5.34 -5.20
CA ARG A 127 -3.55 -5.90 -6.46
C ARG A 127 -3.76 -4.86 -7.56
N LEU A 128 -3.34 -3.61 -7.34
CA LEU A 128 -3.44 -2.56 -8.36
C LEU A 128 -2.70 -3.00 -9.64
N GLY A 129 -3.42 -2.97 -10.76
CA GLY A 129 -2.89 -3.23 -12.10
C GLY A 129 -3.04 -2.04 -13.05
N SER A 130 -3.70 -0.98 -12.60
CA SER A 130 -3.97 0.24 -13.36
C SER A 130 -2.90 1.33 -13.24
N VAL A 131 -1.94 1.14 -12.32
CA VAL A 131 -0.85 2.10 -12.05
C VAL A 131 0.39 1.69 -12.84
N PRO A 132 1.13 2.65 -13.45
CA PRO A 132 2.41 2.35 -14.07
C PRO A 132 3.35 1.61 -13.10
N PRO A 133 4.05 0.54 -13.55
CA PRO A 133 4.94 -0.23 -12.67
C PRO A 133 5.98 0.62 -11.94
N GLU A 134 6.49 1.67 -12.58
CA GLU A 134 7.45 2.61 -11.99
C GLU A 134 6.93 3.25 -10.70
N GLU A 135 5.80 3.93 -10.80
CA GLU A 135 5.17 4.55 -9.64
C GLU A 135 4.78 3.51 -8.60
N TYR A 136 4.20 2.39 -9.04
CA TYR A 136 3.71 1.34 -8.15
C TYR A 136 4.81 0.76 -7.28
N TYR A 137 5.89 0.26 -7.90
CA TYR A 137 6.98 -0.39 -7.17
C TYR A 137 7.85 0.60 -6.41
N GLN A 138 8.01 1.83 -6.90
CA GLN A 138 8.68 2.86 -6.12
C GLN A 138 7.94 3.08 -4.79
N LYS A 139 6.62 3.31 -4.83
CA LYS A 139 5.80 3.46 -3.63
C LYS A 139 5.79 2.21 -2.75
N TYR A 140 5.65 1.02 -3.34
CA TYR A 140 5.61 -0.23 -2.58
C TYR A 140 6.92 -0.46 -1.81
N VAL A 141 8.07 -0.21 -2.45
CA VAL A 141 9.36 -0.27 -1.76
C VAL A 141 9.45 0.82 -0.68
N ASP A 142 9.05 2.06 -0.97
CA ASP A 142 9.11 3.17 -0.01
C ASP A 142 8.26 2.93 1.25
N ILE A 143 7.08 2.32 1.13
CA ILE A 143 6.24 2.01 2.29
C ILE A 143 6.81 0.88 3.14
N SER A 144 7.65 0.01 2.58
CA SER A 144 8.20 -1.16 3.27
C SER A 144 9.59 -0.92 3.89
N ILE A 145 10.31 0.14 3.46
CA ILE A 145 11.58 0.53 4.07
C ILE A 145 11.35 1.07 5.49
N GLY A 146 12.17 0.62 6.44
CA GLY A 146 12.08 0.99 7.84
C GLY A 146 10.90 0.36 8.57
N GLY A 147 10.25 -0.62 7.95
CA GLY A 147 9.11 -1.30 8.54
C GLY A 147 9.50 -2.21 9.70
N VAL A 148 8.56 -2.33 10.64
CA VAL A 148 8.64 -3.21 11.81
C VAL A 148 7.28 -3.85 11.96
N TRP A 149 7.25 -5.14 12.30
CA TRP A 149 5.99 -5.85 12.49
C TRP A 149 5.25 -5.35 13.73
N GLU A 150 3.96 -5.02 13.57
CA GLU A 150 3.06 -4.60 14.67
C GLU A 150 1.75 -5.42 14.67
N ALA A 151 1.75 -6.60 14.05
CA ALA A 151 0.56 -7.44 13.79
C ALA A 151 -0.50 -6.76 12.90
N ASP A 152 -1.61 -7.48 12.67
CA ASP A 152 -2.81 -7.03 11.95
C ASP A 152 -2.54 -6.40 10.57
N ASN A 153 -2.46 -5.06 10.50
CA ASN A 153 -2.28 -4.31 9.25
C ASN A 153 -0.81 -4.03 8.92
N ILE A 154 0.10 -4.03 9.90
CA ILE A 154 1.51 -3.69 9.72
C ILE A 154 2.34 -4.97 9.84
N GLN A 155 2.43 -5.72 8.76
CA GLN A 155 3.15 -6.99 8.72
C GLN A 155 3.57 -7.39 7.30
N GLY A 156 4.59 -8.26 7.20
CA GLY A 156 4.97 -8.97 5.98
C GLY A 156 5.26 -8.05 4.80
N ALA A 157 5.85 -6.87 5.06
CA ALA A 157 6.06 -5.82 4.05
C ALA A 157 4.83 -5.53 3.19
N PHE A 158 3.64 -5.55 3.81
CA PHE A 158 2.34 -5.35 3.17
C PHE A 158 2.04 -6.33 2.02
N GLY A 159 2.66 -7.51 2.02
CA GLY A 159 2.53 -8.54 0.98
C GLY A 159 3.57 -8.43 -0.14
N PHE A 160 4.68 -7.72 0.06
CA PHE A 160 5.69 -7.53 -0.99
C PHE A 160 6.30 -8.87 -1.48
N GLY A 161 6.36 -9.90 -0.63
CA GLY A 161 6.75 -11.26 -1.01
C GLY A 161 5.91 -11.85 -2.16
N GLU A 162 4.61 -11.53 -2.21
CA GLU A 162 3.75 -11.94 -3.33
C GLU A 162 4.17 -11.27 -4.66
N ARG A 163 4.74 -10.06 -4.61
CA ARG A 163 5.26 -9.39 -5.80
C ARG A 163 6.63 -9.92 -6.23
N LEU A 164 7.47 -10.30 -5.28
CA LEU A 164 8.73 -11.00 -5.58
C LEU A 164 8.50 -12.32 -6.32
N THR A 165 7.35 -12.98 -6.14
CA THR A 165 6.99 -14.22 -6.84
C THR A 165 6.20 -13.98 -8.14
N SER A 166 5.21 -13.08 -8.12
CA SER A 166 4.29 -12.88 -9.27
C SER A 166 4.82 -11.94 -10.35
N ASP A 167 5.73 -11.03 -10.00
CA ASP A 167 6.32 -10.06 -10.91
C ASP A 167 7.76 -9.73 -10.47
N THR A 168 8.56 -10.80 -10.36
CA THR A 168 9.95 -10.79 -9.87
C THR A 168 10.80 -9.71 -10.52
N LYS A 169 10.69 -9.52 -11.84
CA LYS A 169 11.54 -8.61 -12.60
C LYS A 169 11.36 -7.16 -12.17
N ASN A 170 10.12 -6.68 -12.12
CA ASN A 170 9.88 -5.29 -11.70
C ASN A 170 10.19 -5.13 -10.21
N ALA A 171 9.77 -6.07 -9.35
CA ALA A 171 10.05 -6.01 -7.92
C ALA A 171 11.56 -5.92 -7.63
N CYS A 172 12.37 -6.77 -8.29
CA CYS A 172 13.82 -6.73 -8.15
C CYS A 172 14.45 -5.49 -8.79
N LEU A 173 13.95 -5.02 -9.93
CA LEU A 173 14.44 -3.80 -10.59
C LEU A 173 14.36 -2.60 -9.63
N TYR A 174 13.19 -2.32 -9.07
CA TYR A 174 13.01 -1.15 -8.19
C TYR A 174 13.66 -1.31 -6.82
N LEU A 175 13.78 -2.55 -6.32
CA LEU A 175 14.54 -2.82 -5.11
C LEU A 175 16.04 -2.58 -5.36
N SER A 176 16.56 -2.96 -6.53
CA SER A 176 17.99 -2.80 -6.87
C SER A 176 18.45 -1.33 -6.94
N MET A 177 17.53 -0.40 -7.14
CA MET A 177 17.77 1.04 -7.16
C MET A 177 18.00 1.65 -5.76
N ARG A 178 17.77 0.88 -4.69
CA ARG A 178 17.92 1.31 -3.29
C ARG A 178 19.31 1.01 -2.75
N SER A 179 19.66 1.70 -1.68
CA SER A 179 20.88 1.41 -0.90
C SER A 179 20.82 0.01 -0.28
N ASP A 180 21.98 -0.56 0.05
CA ASP A 180 22.05 -1.88 0.70
C ASP A 180 21.28 -1.87 2.04
N GLU A 181 21.38 -0.78 2.79
CA GLU A 181 20.70 -0.59 4.07
C GLU A 181 19.18 -0.57 3.94
N GLU A 182 18.64 0.14 2.94
CA GLU A 182 17.20 0.16 2.66
C GLU A 182 16.68 -1.22 2.25
N ILE A 183 17.43 -1.96 1.44
CA ILE A 183 17.06 -3.30 0.98
C ILE A 183 17.04 -4.28 2.15
N VAL A 184 18.07 -4.25 3.00
CA VAL A 184 18.14 -5.08 4.21
C VAL A 184 16.97 -4.76 5.13
N SER A 185 16.64 -3.48 5.32
CA SER A 185 15.51 -3.07 6.15
C SER A 185 14.17 -3.60 5.61
N LEU A 186 13.95 -3.55 4.30
CA LEU A 186 12.73 -4.10 3.69
C LEU A 186 12.65 -5.62 3.87
N PHE A 187 13.75 -6.34 3.64
CA PHE A 187 13.76 -7.79 3.81
C PHE A 187 13.63 -8.21 5.27
N HIS A 188 14.20 -7.45 6.20
CA HIS A 188 13.99 -7.66 7.63
C HIS A 188 12.48 -7.55 7.91
N PHE A 189 11.82 -6.45 7.53
CA PHE A 189 10.37 -6.30 7.72
C PHE A 189 9.52 -7.39 7.05
N LEU A 190 9.94 -7.90 5.89
CA LEU A 190 9.24 -8.98 5.20
C LEU A 190 9.21 -10.27 6.03
N PHE A 191 10.28 -10.54 6.78
CA PHE A 191 10.46 -11.78 7.54
C PHE A 191 10.33 -11.61 9.07
N ASP A 192 10.12 -10.38 9.55
CA ASP A 192 9.95 -9.99 10.97
C ASP A 192 8.61 -10.49 11.56
N GLY A 193 8.21 -11.73 11.25
CA GLY A 193 7.02 -12.37 11.80
C GLY A 193 7.24 -12.89 13.23
N PRO A 194 6.19 -13.38 13.90
CA PRO A 194 6.26 -13.82 15.30
C PRO A 194 7.24 -14.98 15.57
N HIS A 195 7.52 -15.82 14.57
CA HIS A 195 8.41 -16.98 14.68
C HIS A 195 9.28 -17.11 13.42
N PRO A 196 10.32 -16.27 13.27
CA PRO A 196 11.16 -16.27 12.07
C PRO A 196 11.98 -17.57 11.90
N ASP A 197 12.09 -18.37 12.96
CA ASP A 197 12.81 -19.65 13.03
C ASP A 197 11.91 -20.89 12.80
N ASP A 198 10.62 -20.70 12.53
CA ASP A 198 9.74 -21.81 12.22
C ASP A 198 9.96 -22.36 10.80
N LYS A 199 9.41 -23.55 10.54
CA LYS A 199 9.61 -24.25 9.26
C LYS A 199 8.94 -23.55 8.09
N ASP A 200 7.85 -22.84 8.34
CA ASP A 200 7.07 -22.18 7.28
C ASP A 200 7.77 -20.88 6.86
N ALA A 201 8.28 -20.11 7.82
CA ALA A 201 9.13 -18.94 7.60
C ALA A 201 10.42 -19.30 6.85
N LEU A 202 11.08 -20.39 7.24
CA LEU A 202 12.27 -20.87 6.52
C LEU A 202 11.92 -21.30 5.08
N ALA A 203 10.81 -21.99 4.87
CA ALA A 203 10.39 -22.42 3.53
C ALA A 203 10.02 -21.23 2.63
N GLU A 204 9.38 -20.19 3.19
CA GLU A 204 9.11 -18.94 2.49
C GLU A 204 10.41 -18.22 2.12
N PHE A 205 11.33 -18.08 3.08
CA PHE A 205 12.65 -17.51 2.84
C PHE A 205 13.41 -18.25 1.73
N GLU A 206 13.54 -19.57 1.80
CA GLU A 206 14.25 -20.37 0.80
C GLU A 206 13.64 -20.20 -0.61
N THR A 207 12.30 -20.14 -0.67
CA THR A 207 11.56 -19.94 -1.93
C THR A 207 11.85 -18.57 -2.53
N LEU A 208 11.68 -17.51 -1.74
CA LEU A 208 11.91 -16.14 -2.20
C LEU A 208 13.38 -15.90 -2.51
N HIS A 209 14.29 -16.38 -1.67
CA HIS A 209 15.74 -16.24 -1.88
C HIS A 209 16.16 -16.86 -3.21
N LYS A 210 15.69 -18.07 -3.53
CA LYS A 210 15.99 -18.72 -4.82
C LYS A 210 15.54 -17.87 -6.02
N ILE A 211 14.36 -17.27 -5.94
CA ILE A 211 13.79 -16.43 -7.01
C ILE A 211 14.58 -15.13 -7.14
N VAL A 212 14.80 -14.44 -6.02
CA VAL A 212 15.50 -13.15 -5.97
C VAL A 212 16.97 -13.29 -6.38
N ALA A 213 17.67 -14.31 -5.89
CA ALA A 213 19.08 -14.55 -6.22
C ALA A 213 19.27 -14.92 -7.70
N ALA A 214 18.27 -15.53 -8.34
CA ALA A 214 18.31 -15.82 -9.77
C ALA A 214 18.18 -14.55 -10.63
N GLU A 215 17.47 -13.53 -10.15
CA GLU A 215 17.33 -12.24 -10.82
C GLU A 215 18.50 -11.29 -10.49
N SER A 216 18.98 -11.29 -9.23
CA SER A 216 20.09 -10.46 -8.77
C SER A 216 20.82 -11.09 -7.58
N GLU A 217 22.08 -11.49 -7.81
CA GLU A 217 22.95 -12.05 -6.76
C GLU A 217 23.14 -11.08 -5.58
N ARG A 218 23.22 -9.77 -5.84
CA ARG A 218 23.31 -8.74 -4.79
C ARG A 218 22.07 -8.79 -3.89
N LEU A 219 20.87 -8.80 -4.48
CA LEU A 219 19.63 -8.82 -3.72
C LEU A 219 19.49 -10.11 -2.90
N GLY A 220 19.88 -11.26 -3.47
CA GLY A 220 19.91 -12.53 -2.75
C GLY A 220 20.78 -12.46 -1.49
N LYS A 221 22.01 -11.96 -1.61
CA LYS A 221 22.93 -11.79 -0.46
C LYS A 221 22.40 -10.83 0.61
N LEU A 222 21.77 -9.73 0.20
CA LEU A 222 21.16 -8.79 1.16
C LEU A 222 19.95 -9.41 1.87
N MET A 223 19.16 -10.24 1.17
CA MET A 223 18.06 -11.01 1.74
C MET A 223 18.56 -12.04 2.77
N GLU A 224 19.62 -12.79 2.44
CA GLU A 224 20.29 -13.70 3.37
C GLU A 224 20.78 -12.97 4.62
N SER A 225 21.41 -11.80 4.44
CA SER A 225 21.89 -10.98 5.55
C SER A 225 20.75 -10.53 6.47
N ALA A 226 19.63 -10.05 5.91
CA ALA A 226 18.48 -9.60 6.69
C ALA A 226 17.86 -10.75 7.50
N TYR A 227 17.68 -11.92 6.87
CA TYR A 227 17.13 -13.09 7.54
C TYR A 227 18.06 -13.63 8.64
N ALA A 228 19.38 -13.62 8.41
CA ALA A 228 20.35 -14.00 9.43
C ALA A 228 20.35 -13.06 10.65
N MET A 229 20.10 -11.76 10.45
CA MET A 229 19.94 -10.80 11.55
C MET A 229 18.72 -11.14 12.42
N LEU A 230 17.58 -11.43 11.80
CA LEU A 230 16.35 -11.83 12.50
C LEU A 230 16.53 -13.09 13.37
N LEU A 231 17.19 -14.12 12.81
CA LEU A 231 17.45 -15.35 13.58
C LEU A 231 18.33 -15.08 14.81
N ALA A 232 19.34 -14.21 14.67
CA ALA A 232 20.21 -13.83 15.79
C ALA A 232 19.48 -13.00 16.86
N GLU A 233 18.44 -12.25 16.50
CA GLU A 233 17.58 -11.50 17.43
C GLU A 233 16.63 -12.43 18.20
N SER A 234 16.07 -13.44 17.52
CA SER A 234 15.16 -14.44 18.11
C SER A 234 15.84 -15.33 19.17
N ASP A 235 17.12 -15.65 18.99
CA ASP A 235 17.90 -16.50 19.90
C ASP A 235 18.17 -15.87 21.30
N GLY A 236 17.77 -14.61 21.52
CA GLY A 236 18.07 -13.84 22.73
C GLY A 236 16.91 -13.62 23.69
N HIS A 237 15.70 -13.36 23.19
CA HIS A 237 14.54 -12.99 24.02
C HIS A 237 13.24 -13.32 23.32
N GLY A 238 12.73 -14.53 23.53
CA GLY A 238 11.33 -14.84 23.24
C GLY A 238 10.40 -13.88 23.97
N GLY A 239 9.45 -13.31 23.23
CA GLY A 239 8.23 -12.74 23.80
C GLY A 239 7.37 -13.81 24.47
#